data_AF-A0A496LTL1-F1
#
_entry.id   AF-A0A496LTL1-F1
#
_cell.length_a   1.000
_cell.length_b   1.000
_cell.length_c   1.000
_cell.angle_alpha   90.00
_cell.angle_beta   90.00
_cell.angle_gamma   90.00
#
_symmetry.space_group_name_H-M   'P 1'
#
loop_
_entity.id
_entity.type
_entity.pdbx_description
1 polymer ?
#
loop_
_entity_poly.entity_id
_entity_poly.type
_entity_poly.pdbx_seq_one_letter_code
_entity_poly.pdbx_strand_id
1 'polypeptide(L)'
;MRKYFLLFLPILAFSFSLSVNSGAEDGRPYTVINISDEKGLVCKEEILAYDRKLYFCDLPGGALPKVEDKILALAEVRFREEKGGMRVYIVPRANSRLISSSESLYGESAVPFSKNGGVAKRHAIVIDQNLNEFKKQANAGINFAPIFEQMTAPSIGPLDLNKAPIESGDSNDINMYLDVKKSYEAKRYDETISTTQTALRRYPNSIFASEFLLYRLRALDKILDSQNSFEGLGAADVASEGRAWMRRFVSDENYPEALYLVTRAYLRQELVSDASYTLDILKSEHPSSNFTKLAELEFADKLYASGRQ
;
A
#
# COMPACT_ATOMS: atom_id res chain seq x y z
N MET A 1 -21.24 -13.70 38.17
CA MET A 1 -21.92 -13.57 36.86
C MET A 1 -20.86 -13.48 35.77
N ARG A 2 -20.76 -14.50 34.92
CA ARG A 2 -19.70 -14.62 33.91
C ARG A 2 -20.22 -14.00 32.61
N LYS A 3 -19.79 -12.77 32.31
CA LYS A 3 -20.15 -12.06 31.08
C LYS A 3 -19.30 -12.62 29.93
N TYR A 4 -19.92 -13.36 29.02
CA TYR A 4 -19.30 -13.76 27.76
C TYR A 4 -19.45 -12.61 26.76
N PHE A 5 -18.33 -12.07 26.29
CA PHE A 5 -18.29 -11.07 25.24
C PHE A 5 -18.27 -11.81 23.89
N LEU A 6 -19.40 -11.81 23.18
CA LEU A 6 -19.51 -12.36 21.83
C LEU A 6 -19.00 -11.32 20.83
N LEU A 7 -17.79 -11.55 20.31
CA LEU A 7 -17.18 -10.74 19.27
C LEU A 7 -17.75 -11.19 17.91
N PHE A 8 -18.68 -10.42 17.35
CA PHE A 8 -19.22 -10.64 16.01
C PHE A 8 -18.22 -10.10 14.99
N LEU A 9 -17.40 -10.98 14.40
CA LEU A 9 -16.56 -10.63 13.26
C LEU A 9 -17.42 -10.76 11.99
N PRO A 10 -17.71 -9.69 11.24
CA PRO A 10 -18.46 -9.81 9.99
C PRO A 10 -17.55 -10.46 8.95
N ILE A 11 -17.77 -11.74 8.68
CA ILE A 11 -17.15 -12.44 7.55
C ILE A 11 -17.87 -11.92 6.30
N LEU A 12 -17.32 -10.89 5.67
CA LEU A 12 -17.73 -10.46 4.34
C LEU A 12 -17.22 -11.49 3.33
N ALA A 13 -18.01 -12.52 3.07
CA ALA A 13 -17.75 -13.51 2.04
C ALA A 13 -18.19 -12.97 0.67
N PHE A 14 -17.33 -12.17 0.03
CA PHE A 14 -17.49 -11.82 -1.38
C PHE A 14 -16.76 -12.86 -2.22
N SER A 15 -17.41 -13.96 -2.59
CA SER A 15 -16.76 -15.03 -3.36
C SER A 15 -16.76 -14.76 -4.87
N PHE A 16 -17.77 -14.07 -5.40
CA PHE A 16 -17.99 -13.88 -6.84
C PHE A 16 -17.63 -12.47 -7.33
N SER A 17 -16.94 -12.38 -8.48
CA SER A 17 -16.71 -11.12 -9.18
C SER A 17 -16.95 -11.25 -10.69
N LEU A 18 -17.57 -10.22 -11.26
CA LEU A 18 -17.67 -10.03 -12.70
C LEU A 18 -17.27 -8.59 -13.02
N SER A 19 -16.28 -8.43 -13.89
CA SER A 19 -15.82 -7.11 -14.36
C SER A 19 -15.69 -7.09 -15.86
N VAL A 20 -15.92 -5.90 -16.43
CA VAL A 20 -15.83 -5.64 -17.86
C VAL A 20 -14.80 -4.53 -18.05
N ASN A 21 -13.69 -4.87 -18.67
CA ASN A 21 -12.66 -3.91 -19.02
C ASN A 21 -12.72 -3.65 -20.52
N SER A 22 -12.83 -2.40 -20.93
CA SER A 22 -12.82 -2.00 -22.35
C SER A 22 -11.70 -1.00 -22.58
N GLY A 23 -11.07 -1.08 -23.74
CA GLY A 23 -9.97 -0.19 -24.13
C GLY A 23 -9.84 -0.14 -25.64
N ALA A 24 -8.74 0.46 -26.11
CA ALA A 24 -8.37 0.45 -27.51
C ALA A 24 -6.88 0.16 -27.69
N GLU A 25 -6.55 -0.69 -28.66
CA GLU A 25 -5.18 -0.99 -29.10
C GLU A 25 -5.07 -0.53 -30.56
N ASP A 26 -4.08 0.33 -30.87
CA ASP A 26 -3.94 0.98 -32.18
C ASP A 26 -5.24 1.62 -32.71
N GLY A 27 -6.03 2.22 -31.80
CA GLY A 27 -7.31 2.86 -32.11
C GLY A 27 -8.48 1.90 -32.37
N ARG A 28 -8.28 0.58 -32.21
CA ARG A 28 -9.34 -0.43 -32.35
C ARG A 28 -9.84 -0.90 -30.99
N PRO A 29 -11.16 -0.97 -30.78
CA PRO A 29 -11.71 -1.33 -29.48
C PRO A 29 -11.49 -2.81 -29.16
N TYR A 30 -11.21 -3.09 -27.90
CA TYR A 30 -11.25 -4.45 -27.34
C TYR A 30 -12.06 -4.46 -26.03
N THR A 31 -12.54 -5.64 -25.66
CA THR A 31 -13.26 -5.86 -24.39
C THR A 31 -12.78 -7.17 -23.76
N VAL A 32 -12.51 -7.13 -22.46
CA VAL A 32 -12.19 -8.31 -21.64
C VAL A 32 -13.24 -8.43 -20.56
N ILE A 33 -13.98 -9.53 -20.57
CA ILE A 33 -14.95 -9.88 -19.52
C ILE A 33 -14.27 -10.86 -18.57
N ASN A 34 -14.04 -10.44 -17.34
CA ASN A 34 -13.45 -11.28 -16.30
C ASN A 34 -14.53 -11.77 -15.35
N ILE A 35 -14.49 -13.07 -15.06
CA ILE A 35 -15.42 -13.75 -14.16
C ILE A 35 -14.58 -14.58 -13.20
N SER A 36 -14.80 -14.42 -11.90
CA SER A 36 -14.06 -15.16 -10.89
C SER A 36 -14.92 -15.59 -9.74
N ASP A 37 -14.62 -16.77 -9.18
CA ASP A 37 -15.16 -17.21 -7.91
C ASP A 37 -14.08 -17.95 -7.10
N GLU A 38 -13.99 -17.70 -5.80
CA GLU A 38 -13.02 -18.34 -4.92
C GLU A 38 -13.12 -19.89 -4.92
N LYS A 39 -14.33 -20.43 -5.00
CA LYS A 39 -14.61 -21.88 -5.05
C LYS A 39 -14.44 -22.46 -6.45
N GLY A 40 -14.27 -21.60 -7.46
CA GLY A 40 -14.27 -21.96 -8.86
C GLY A 40 -15.67 -22.06 -9.46
N LEU A 41 -15.73 -21.79 -10.76
CA LEU A 41 -16.94 -21.84 -11.56
C LEU A 41 -16.66 -22.53 -12.89
N VAL A 42 -17.72 -22.89 -13.63
CA VAL A 42 -17.60 -23.56 -14.92
C VAL A 42 -17.94 -22.58 -16.02
N CYS A 43 -16.99 -22.25 -16.89
CA CYS A 43 -17.27 -21.55 -18.14
C CYS A 43 -16.99 -22.44 -19.36
N LYS A 44 -17.86 -22.37 -20.36
CA LYS A 44 -17.73 -23.14 -21.60
C LYS A 44 -17.94 -22.25 -22.83
N GLU A 45 -17.28 -22.64 -23.92
CA GLU A 45 -17.49 -22.10 -25.26
C GLU A 45 -18.41 -23.06 -26.03
N GLU A 46 -19.43 -22.50 -26.68
CA GLU A 46 -20.31 -23.18 -27.61
C GLU A 46 -20.25 -22.46 -28.95
N ILE A 47 -20.07 -23.22 -30.04
CA ILE A 47 -20.08 -22.70 -31.40
C ILE A 47 -21.47 -22.93 -31.98
N LEU A 48 -22.18 -21.85 -32.25
CA LEU A 48 -23.49 -21.84 -32.87
C LEU A 48 -23.37 -21.80 -34.41
N ALA A 49 -24.51 -21.90 -35.09
CA ALA A 49 -24.58 -21.73 -36.54
C ALA A 49 -23.95 -20.39 -36.99
N TYR A 50 -23.34 -20.40 -38.17
CA TYR A 50 -22.58 -19.27 -38.75
C TYR A 50 -21.35 -18.87 -37.93
N ASP A 51 -20.68 -19.84 -37.29
CA ASP A 51 -19.46 -19.66 -36.50
C ASP A 51 -19.58 -18.59 -35.41
N ARG A 52 -20.81 -18.39 -34.89
CA ARG A 52 -21.05 -17.47 -33.79
C ARG A 52 -20.74 -18.16 -32.48
N LYS A 53 -19.91 -17.53 -31.65
CA LYS A 53 -19.60 -18.05 -30.33
C LYS A 53 -20.66 -17.64 -29.31
N LEU A 54 -20.92 -18.53 -28.39
CA LEU A 54 -21.65 -18.29 -27.17
C LEU A 54 -20.79 -18.78 -26.01
N TYR A 55 -20.59 -17.93 -25.02
CA TYR A 55 -19.99 -18.35 -23.76
C TYR A 55 -21.06 -18.42 -22.70
N PHE A 56 -21.02 -19.46 -21.87
CA PHE A 56 -21.86 -19.52 -20.67
C PHE A 56 -21.05 -19.93 -19.46
N CYS A 57 -21.37 -19.32 -18.33
CA CYS A 57 -20.72 -19.59 -17.05
C CYS A 57 -21.77 -19.95 -15.99
N ASP A 58 -21.61 -21.12 -15.39
CA ASP A 58 -22.46 -21.65 -14.32
C ASP A 58 -21.95 -21.16 -12.97
N LEU A 59 -22.78 -20.40 -12.25
CA LEU A 59 -22.44 -19.89 -10.92
C LEU A 59 -22.97 -20.85 -9.85
N PRO A 60 -22.11 -21.32 -8.92
CA PRO A 60 -22.54 -22.20 -7.83
C PRO A 60 -23.55 -21.47 -6.94
N GLY A 61 -24.61 -22.19 -6.54
CA GLY A 61 -25.86 -21.64 -6.01
C GLY A 61 -25.75 -20.48 -5.00
N GLY A 62 -26.56 -19.45 -5.25
CA GLY A 62 -26.75 -18.27 -4.42
C GLY A 62 -27.63 -17.28 -5.18
N ALA A 63 -28.58 -16.63 -4.49
CA ALA A 63 -29.34 -15.55 -5.10
C ALA A 63 -28.41 -14.34 -5.28
N LEU A 64 -27.91 -14.12 -6.50
CA LEU A 64 -27.35 -12.81 -6.82
C LEU A 64 -28.50 -11.78 -6.81
N PRO A 65 -28.26 -10.53 -6.38
CA PRO A 65 -29.25 -9.47 -6.54
C PRO A 65 -29.70 -9.42 -8.00
N LYS A 66 -30.95 -9.02 -8.28
CA LYS A 66 -31.45 -8.92 -9.66
C LYS A 66 -30.48 -8.06 -10.50
N VAL A 67 -29.69 -8.71 -11.35
CA VAL A 67 -28.75 -8.06 -12.26
C VAL A 67 -29.42 -7.95 -13.61
N GLU A 68 -29.44 -6.74 -14.16
CA GLU A 68 -29.95 -6.50 -15.51
C GLU A 68 -28.95 -6.94 -16.57
N ASP A 69 -29.48 -7.39 -17.71
CA ASP A 69 -28.68 -7.67 -18.90
C ASP A 69 -27.90 -6.41 -19.33
N LYS A 70 -26.66 -6.60 -19.78
CA LYS A 70 -25.77 -5.51 -20.23
C LYS A 70 -25.45 -5.66 -21.70
N ILE A 71 -25.79 -4.64 -22.47
CA ILE A 71 -25.41 -4.52 -23.89
C ILE A 71 -24.17 -3.63 -23.96
N LEU A 72 -23.05 -4.20 -24.37
CA LEU A 72 -21.77 -3.53 -24.57
C LEU A 72 -21.50 -3.35 -26.07
N ALA A 73 -20.48 -2.55 -26.41
CA ALA A 73 -20.11 -2.32 -27.81
C ALA A 73 -19.72 -3.61 -28.55
N LEU A 74 -18.93 -4.48 -27.90
CA LEU A 74 -18.40 -5.71 -28.48
C LEU A 74 -19.04 -6.99 -27.95
N ALA A 75 -19.98 -6.90 -27.01
CA ALA A 75 -20.58 -8.07 -26.39
C ALA A 75 -21.95 -7.80 -25.78
N GLU A 76 -22.72 -8.85 -25.53
CA GLU A 76 -23.92 -8.79 -24.72
C GLU A 76 -23.79 -9.79 -23.56
N VAL A 77 -24.06 -9.35 -22.34
CA VAL A 77 -23.99 -10.15 -21.11
C VAL A 77 -25.41 -10.31 -20.56
N ARG A 78 -25.90 -11.54 -20.46
CA ARG A 78 -27.25 -11.85 -20.00
C ARG A 78 -27.23 -12.74 -18.78
N PHE A 79 -28.10 -12.46 -17.82
CA PHE A 79 -28.21 -13.22 -16.57
C PHE A 79 -29.52 -14.01 -16.57
N ARG A 80 -29.45 -15.34 -16.40
CA ARG A 80 -30.64 -16.20 -16.36
C ARG A 80 -30.60 -17.10 -15.14
N GLU A 81 -31.72 -17.21 -14.45
CA GLU A 81 -31.90 -18.15 -13.35
C GLU A 81 -32.35 -19.50 -13.93
N GLU A 82 -31.63 -20.57 -13.62
CA GLU A 82 -31.91 -21.93 -14.09
C GLU A 82 -31.95 -22.91 -12.90
N LYS A 83 -32.45 -24.14 -13.14
CA LYS A 83 -32.71 -25.15 -12.09
C LYS A 83 -31.48 -25.56 -11.25
N GLY A 84 -30.27 -25.11 -11.58
CA GLY A 84 -29.02 -25.38 -10.87
C GLY A 84 -28.26 -24.15 -10.36
N GLY A 85 -28.82 -22.94 -10.50
CA GLY A 85 -28.15 -21.69 -10.14
C GLY A 85 -28.33 -20.60 -11.20
N MET A 86 -27.56 -19.52 -11.08
CA MET A 86 -27.53 -18.47 -12.09
C MET A 86 -26.53 -18.83 -13.20
N ARG A 87 -26.94 -18.62 -14.45
CA ARG A 87 -26.08 -18.74 -15.62
C ARG A 87 -25.89 -17.37 -16.25
N VAL A 88 -24.62 -17.04 -16.52
CA VAL A 88 -24.24 -15.85 -17.27
C VAL A 88 -23.97 -16.25 -18.71
N TYR A 89 -24.68 -15.65 -19.66
CA TYR A 89 -24.48 -15.84 -21.09
C TYR A 89 -23.78 -14.64 -21.67
N ILE A 90 -22.74 -14.87 -22.48
CA ILE A 90 -21.94 -13.82 -23.11
C ILE A 90 -21.90 -14.07 -24.60
N VAL A 91 -22.47 -13.13 -25.35
CA VAL A 91 -22.57 -13.16 -26.81
C VAL A 91 -21.59 -12.13 -27.39
N PRO A 92 -20.40 -12.55 -27.87
CA PRO A 92 -19.45 -11.65 -28.51
C PRO A 92 -19.98 -11.17 -29.88
N ARG A 93 -19.59 -9.94 -30.25
CA ARG A 93 -19.89 -9.30 -31.56
C ARG A 93 -18.65 -9.20 -32.46
N ALA A 94 -17.51 -9.71 -32.00
CA ALA A 94 -16.24 -9.81 -32.71
C ALA A 94 -15.54 -11.13 -32.36
N ASN A 95 -14.38 -11.39 -32.95
CA ASN A 95 -13.58 -12.56 -32.62
C ASN A 95 -13.27 -12.60 -31.12
N SER A 96 -13.27 -13.79 -30.55
CA SER A 96 -13.17 -13.96 -29.10
C SER A 96 -12.55 -15.28 -28.67
N ARG A 97 -12.01 -15.29 -27.44
CA ARG A 97 -11.42 -16.48 -26.82
C ARG A 97 -11.68 -16.51 -25.33
N LEU A 98 -12.01 -17.70 -24.83
CA LEU A 98 -12.10 -18.02 -23.41
C LEU A 98 -10.76 -18.53 -22.88
N ILE A 99 -10.26 -17.86 -21.84
CA ILE A 99 -9.02 -18.19 -21.12
C ILE A 99 -9.40 -18.53 -19.68
N SER A 100 -9.02 -19.71 -19.19
CA SER A 100 -9.38 -20.19 -17.85
C SER A 100 -8.12 -20.48 -17.03
N SER A 101 -8.10 -20.05 -15.77
CA SER A 101 -6.97 -20.23 -14.86
C SER A 101 -7.42 -20.36 -13.40
N SER A 102 -6.76 -21.25 -12.67
CA SER A 102 -6.91 -21.37 -11.21
C SER A 102 -5.62 -21.01 -10.46
N GLU A 103 -4.48 -21.15 -11.14
CA GLU A 103 -3.15 -20.88 -10.62
C GLU A 103 -2.88 -19.39 -10.54
N SER A 104 -2.20 -18.96 -9.47
CA SER A 104 -1.81 -17.56 -9.28
C SER A 104 -0.96 -17.08 -10.46
N LEU A 105 -1.16 -15.83 -10.90
CA LEU A 105 -0.28 -15.21 -11.91
C LEU A 105 1.06 -14.76 -11.30
N TYR A 106 1.17 -14.77 -9.97
CA TYR A 106 2.33 -14.34 -9.20
C TYR A 106 2.72 -15.44 -8.21
N GLY A 107 4.01 -15.63 -7.95
CA GLY A 107 4.49 -16.67 -7.03
C GLY A 107 4.79 -18.02 -7.66
N GLU A 108 4.42 -18.23 -8.93
CA GLU A 108 4.69 -19.46 -9.68
C GLU A 108 5.84 -19.24 -10.68
N SER A 109 6.75 -20.20 -10.77
CA SER A 109 7.90 -20.15 -11.68
C SER A 109 7.55 -20.50 -13.13
N ALA A 110 6.37 -21.05 -13.39
CA ALA A 110 5.90 -21.39 -14.72
C ALA A 110 4.57 -20.68 -14.99
N VAL A 111 4.39 -20.20 -16.22
CA VAL A 111 3.10 -19.68 -16.65
C VAL A 111 2.16 -20.87 -16.88
N PRO A 112 1.02 -20.95 -16.16
CA PRO A 112 0.06 -22.01 -16.35
C PRO A 112 -0.41 -22.01 -17.81
N PHE A 113 -0.47 -23.18 -18.44
CA PHE A 113 -1.15 -23.27 -19.73
C PHE A 113 -2.62 -22.89 -19.55
N SER A 114 -3.04 -21.80 -20.19
CA SER A 114 -4.44 -21.40 -20.22
C SER A 114 -5.27 -22.55 -20.80
N LYS A 115 -6.23 -23.04 -20.03
CA LYS A 115 -7.22 -24.00 -20.55
C LYS A 115 -8.36 -23.22 -21.20
N ASN A 116 -8.85 -23.73 -22.33
CA ASN A 116 -10.07 -23.21 -22.95
C ASN A 116 -11.27 -23.78 -22.20
N GLY A 117 -11.81 -23.01 -21.25
CA GLY A 117 -12.96 -23.37 -20.44
C GLY A 117 -12.71 -24.45 -19.39
N GLY A 118 -13.81 -24.98 -18.85
CA GLY A 118 -13.83 -25.96 -17.76
C GLY A 118 -14.02 -25.32 -16.38
N VAL A 119 -13.66 -26.06 -15.33
CA VAL A 119 -13.71 -25.57 -13.94
C VAL A 119 -12.45 -24.74 -13.66
N ALA A 120 -12.61 -23.46 -13.34
CA ALA A 120 -11.50 -22.62 -12.89
C ALA A 120 -11.94 -21.54 -11.90
N LYS A 121 -10.98 -20.98 -11.13
CA LYS A 121 -11.24 -19.83 -10.24
C LYS A 121 -11.44 -18.53 -11.01
N ARG A 122 -10.82 -18.40 -12.18
CA ARG A 122 -10.84 -17.20 -13.02
C ARG A 122 -11.02 -17.59 -14.48
N HIS A 123 -11.93 -16.88 -15.13
CA HIS A 123 -12.18 -16.94 -16.56
C HIS A 123 -12.12 -15.53 -17.15
N ALA A 124 -11.43 -15.40 -18.28
CA ALA A 124 -11.38 -14.17 -19.07
C ALA A 124 -11.88 -14.48 -20.48
N ILE A 125 -12.87 -13.72 -20.94
CA ILE A 125 -13.34 -13.75 -22.32
C ILE A 125 -12.80 -12.49 -22.99
N VAL A 126 -11.80 -12.68 -23.84
CA VAL A 126 -11.15 -11.61 -24.60
C VAL A 126 -11.88 -11.48 -25.93
N ILE A 127 -12.32 -10.26 -26.26
CA ILE A 127 -13.10 -9.95 -27.45
C ILE A 127 -12.41 -8.80 -28.18
N ASP A 128 -11.92 -9.09 -29.38
CA ASP A 128 -11.14 -8.16 -30.20
C ASP A 128 -11.30 -8.55 -31.68
N GLN A 129 -11.52 -7.57 -32.54
CA GLN A 129 -11.66 -7.76 -33.99
C GLN A 129 -10.39 -8.34 -34.64
N ASN A 130 -9.22 -8.07 -34.08
CA ASN A 130 -7.92 -8.56 -34.55
C ASN A 130 -7.50 -9.88 -33.93
N LEU A 131 -8.31 -10.44 -33.02
CA LEU A 131 -7.98 -11.70 -32.40
C LEU A 131 -7.92 -12.77 -33.49
N ASN A 132 -6.70 -13.21 -33.81
CA ASN A 132 -6.50 -14.35 -34.68
C ASN A 132 -6.92 -15.59 -33.89
N GLU A 133 -8.13 -16.07 -34.19
CA GLU A 133 -8.66 -17.32 -33.67
C GLU A 133 -7.89 -18.50 -34.28
N PHE A 134 -6.67 -18.71 -33.79
CA PHE A 134 -5.75 -19.77 -34.16
C PHE A 134 -5.42 -19.79 -35.66
N LYS A 135 -4.18 -19.41 -36.00
CA LYS A 135 -3.51 -20.15 -37.08
C LYS A 135 -3.63 -21.62 -36.69
N LYS A 136 -4.43 -22.40 -37.40
CA LYS A 136 -4.44 -23.89 -37.38
C LYS A 136 -3.11 -24.48 -37.86
N GLN A 137 -1.99 -23.82 -37.62
CA GLN A 137 -0.71 -24.51 -37.65
C GLN A 137 -0.67 -25.30 -36.35
N ALA A 138 -0.85 -26.61 -36.46
CA ALA A 138 -0.20 -27.53 -35.55
C ALA A 138 1.28 -27.15 -35.61
N ASN A 139 1.70 -26.26 -34.72
CA ASN A 139 3.10 -25.91 -34.59
C ASN A 139 3.78 -27.20 -34.15
N ALA A 140 4.39 -27.92 -35.09
CA ALA A 140 5.34 -29.00 -34.82
C ALA A 140 6.66 -28.45 -34.25
N GLY A 141 6.56 -27.34 -33.50
CA GLY A 141 7.66 -26.67 -32.86
C GLY A 141 7.78 -27.14 -31.42
N ILE A 142 9.01 -27.15 -30.92
CA ILE A 142 9.28 -27.40 -29.51
C ILE A 142 8.70 -26.21 -28.72
N ASN A 143 7.86 -26.50 -27.73
CA ASN A 143 7.32 -25.49 -26.84
C ASN A 143 8.37 -25.12 -25.79
N PHE A 144 8.93 -23.92 -25.89
CA PHE A 144 9.79 -23.36 -24.86
C PHE A 144 8.92 -22.53 -23.91
N ALA A 145 8.31 -23.21 -22.93
CA ALA A 145 7.64 -22.50 -21.85
C ALA A 145 8.69 -21.72 -21.04
N PRO A 146 8.62 -20.38 -20.96
CA PRO A 146 9.57 -19.62 -20.18
C PRO A 146 9.41 -19.99 -18.70
N ILE A 147 10.53 -20.35 -18.06
CA ILE A 147 10.61 -20.57 -16.61
C ILE A 147 11.11 -19.28 -15.99
N PHE A 148 10.30 -18.71 -15.11
CA PHE A 148 10.55 -17.46 -14.41
C PHE A 148 11.00 -17.72 -12.97
N GLU A 149 12.16 -18.37 -12.80
CA GLU A 149 12.70 -18.73 -11.48
C GLU A 149 12.88 -17.53 -10.54
N GLN A 150 13.21 -16.36 -11.10
CA GLN A 150 13.50 -15.13 -10.37
C GLN A 150 12.31 -14.15 -10.25
N MET A 151 11.15 -14.45 -10.87
CA MET A 151 9.95 -13.59 -10.80
C MET A 151 8.85 -14.16 -9.88
N THR A 152 9.21 -15.05 -8.95
CA THR A 152 8.26 -15.51 -7.93
C THR A 152 7.79 -14.36 -7.02
N ALA A 153 8.58 -13.29 -6.89
CA ALA A 153 8.16 -11.98 -6.36
C ALA A 153 9.09 -10.86 -6.85
N PRO A 154 8.83 -10.20 -7.99
CA PRO A 154 9.62 -9.04 -8.39
C PRO A 154 9.29 -7.87 -7.44
N SER A 155 10.01 -7.80 -6.33
CA SER A 155 10.05 -6.62 -5.47
C SER A 155 11.12 -5.70 -6.04
N ILE A 156 10.70 -4.62 -6.68
CA ILE A 156 11.59 -3.49 -6.90
C ILE A 156 11.76 -2.91 -5.49
N GLY A 157 12.97 -3.04 -4.94
CA GLY A 157 13.33 -2.43 -3.66
C GLY A 157 13.07 -0.91 -3.66
N PRO A 158 13.34 -0.21 -2.55
CA PRO A 158 13.13 1.23 -2.51
C PRO A 158 13.81 1.92 -3.70
N LEU A 159 13.06 2.80 -4.35
CA LEU A 159 13.48 3.55 -5.53
C LEU A 159 14.08 4.89 -5.10
N ASP A 160 15.09 5.36 -5.82
CA ASP A 160 15.63 6.71 -5.62
C ASP A 160 14.69 7.77 -6.23
N LEU A 161 15.03 9.05 -6.06
CA LEU A 161 14.28 10.18 -6.63
C LEU A 161 14.20 10.15 -8.17
N ASN A 162 15.07 9.38 -8.83
CA ASN A 162 15.11 9.21 -10.28
C ASN A 162 14.43 7.92 -10.74
N LYS A 163 13.73 7.20 -9.84
CA LYS A 163 13.08 5.90 -10.10
C LYS A 163 14.05 4.79 -10.49
N ALA A 164 15.34 4.95 -10.18
CA ALA A 164 16.31 3.87 -10.27
C ALA A 164 16.21 3.00 -9.01
N PRO A 165 16.38 1.66 -9.14
CA PRO A 165 16.55 0.80 -7.96
C PRO A 165 17.71 1.32 -7.13
N ILE A 166 17.49 1.56 -5.83
CA ILE A 166 18.60 1.85 -4.93
C ILE A 166 19.41 0.56 -4.82
N GLU A 167 20.57 0.53 -5.48
CA GLU A 167 21.57 -0.50 -5.24
C GLU A 167 21.92 -0.43 -3.76
N SER A 168 21.55 -1.48 -3.01
CA SER A 168 21.83 -1.59 -1.59
C SER A 168 23.32 -1.86 -1.38
N GLY A 169 24.14 -0.85 -1.65
CA GLY A 169 25.51 -0.79 -1.17
C GLY A 169 25.49 -0.80 0.35
N ASP A 170 25.94 -1.90 0.95
CA ASP A 170 26.01 -2.16 2.39
C ASP A 170 24.82 -1.64 3.22
N SER A 171 23.75 -2.43 3.20
CA SER A 171 22.45 -2.29 3.90
C SER A 171 22.51 -2.20 5.45
N ASN A 172 23.66 -1.91 6.04
CA ASN A 172 23.81 -1.91 7.48
C ASN A 172 23.29 -0.62 8.14
N ASP A 173 23.23 0.51 7.41
CA ASP A 173 22.65 1.75 7.94
C ASP A 173 21.12 1.73 7.90
N ILE A 174 20.51 1.14 6.85
CA ILE A 174 19.07 0.90 6.79
C ILE A 174 18.62 -0.08 7.87
N ASN A 175 19.35 -1.17 8.13
CA ASN A 175 19.04 -2.08 9.23
C ASN A 175 19.07 -1.33 10.58
N MET A 176 20.07 -0.47 10.78
CA MET A 176 20.16 0.30 12.02
C MET A 176 19.06 1.36 12.13
N TYR A 177 18.59 1.94 11.02
CA TYR A 177 17.40 2.79 10.98
C TYR A 177 16.13 2.04 11.38
N LEU A 178 15.93 0.84 10.83
CA LEU A 178 14.81 -0.02 11.19
C LEU A 178 14.84 -0.41 12.68
N ASP A 179 16.03 -0.70 13.21
CA ASP A 179 16.22 -1.01 14.64
C ASP A 179 15.90 0.19 15.55
N VAL A 180 16.36 1.39 15.18
CA VAL A 180 16.03 2.65 15.88
C VAL A 180 14.51 2.83 15.95
N LYS A 181 13.83 2.72 14.81
CA LYS A 181 12.37 2.87 14.71
C LYS A 181 11.65 1.83 15.58
N LYS A 182 12.05 0.56 15.48
CA LYS A 182 11.47 -0.55 16.26
C LYS A 182 11.62 -0.32 17.76
N SER A 183 12.80 0.13 18.21
CA SER A 183 13.04 0.43 19.61
C SER A 183 12.20 1.60 20.12
N TYR A 184 12.03 2.64 19.31
CA TYR A 184 11.17 3.78 19.64
C TYR A 184 9.70 3.36 19.77
N GLU A 185 9.18 2.60 18.80
CA GLU A 185 7.80 2.08 18.82
C GLU A 185 7.54 1.16 20.02
N ALA A 186 8.55 0.38 20.42
CA ALA A 186 8.52 -0.44 21.63
C ALA A 186 8.67 0.36 22.94
N LYS A 187 8.71 1.71 22.87
CA LYS A 187 8.93 2.63 24.02
C LYS A 187 10.26 2.41 24.74
N ARG A 188 11.24 1.78 24.09
CA ARG A 188 12.60 1.59 24.61
C ARG A 188 13.45 2.80 24.24
N TYR A 189 13.17 3.92 24.89
CA TYR A 189 13.75 5.23 24.54
C TYR A 189 15.27 5.28 24.78
N ASP A 190 15.77 4.70 25.88
CA ASP A 190 17.21 4.62 26.16
C ASP A 190 17.97 3.81 25.08
N GLU A 191 17.36 2.72 24.61
CA GLU A 191 17.88 1.91 23.50
C GLU A 191 17.85 2.69 22.18
N THR A 192 16.80 3.48 21.95
CA THR A 192 16.70 4.37 20.78
C THR A 192 17.84 5.39 20.77
N ILE A 193 18.11 6.01 21.92
CA ILE A 193 19.18 7.00 22.09
C ILE A 193 20.57 6.38 21.86
N SER A 194 20.86 5.23 22.46
CA SER A 194 22.16 4.55 22.29
C SER A 194 22.36 3.98 20.88
N THR A 195 21.30 3.49 20.24
CA THR A 195 21.34 2.97 18.86
C THR A 195 21.56 4.09 17.86
N THR A 196 20.87 5.23 18.00
CA THR A 196 21.07 6.41 17.12
C THR A 196 22.50 6.97 17.22
N GLN A 197 23.07 7.05 18.42
CA GLN A 197 24.48 7.44 18.60
C GLN A 197 25.44 6.45 17.92
N THR A 198 25.14 5.16 17.97
CA THR A 198 25.93 4.13 17.27
C THR A 198 25.78 4.25 15.76
N ALA A 199 24.57 4.55 15.27
CA ALA A 199 24.28 4.83 13.86
C ALA A 199 25.10 5.98 13.31
N LEU A 200 25.09 7.13 13.99
CA LEU A 200 25.80 8.32 13.56
C LEU A 200 27.33 8.15 13.60
N ARG A 201 27.85 7.34 14.53
CA ARG A 201 29.29 7.01 14.58
C ARG A 201 29.72 6.07 13.47
N ARG A 202 28.91 5.05 13.17
CA ARG A 202 29.23 4.04 12.14
C ARG A 202 28.99 4.56 10.74
N TYR A 203 27.97 5.39 10.55
CA TYR A 203 27.52 5.89 9.24
C TYR A 203 27.36 7.42 9.25
N PRO A 204 28.47 8.18 9.39
CA PRO A 204 28.42 9.65 9.51
C PRO A 204 27.85 10.35 8.26
N ASN A 205 27.89 9.68 7.11
CA ASN A 205 27.39 10.18 5.82
C ASN A 205 26.08 9.50 5.38
N SER A 206 25.39 8.79 6.28
CA SER A 206 24.13 8.13 5.95
C SER A 206 23.06 9.14 5.55
N ILE A 207 22.25 8.79 4.55
CA ILE A 207 21.07 9.56 4.18
C ILE A 207 20.03 9.62 5.33
N PHE A 208 20.08 8.66 6.25
CA PHE A 208 19.21 8.61 7.44
C PHE A 208 19.73 9.46 8.60
N ALA A 209 20.78 10.27 8.41
CA ALA A 209 21.36 11.08 9.48
C ALA A 209 20.35 12.05 10.13
N SER A 210 19.46 12.66 9.34
CA SER A 210 18.39 13.52 9.87
C SER A 210 17.43 12.72 10.74
N GLU A 211 16.99 11.57 10.26
CA GLU A 211 16.12 10.64 10.97
C GLU A 211 16.73 10.11 12.27
N PHE A 212 18.00 9.67 12.26
CA PHE A 212 18.68 9.20 13.48
C PHE A 212 18.68 10.27 14.57
N LEU A 213 19.00 11.51 14.21
CA LEU A 213 19.01 12.61 15.17
C LEU A 213 17.58 13.00 15.58
N LEU A 214 16.59 12.92 14.69
CA LEU A 214 15.21 13.23 15.03
C LEU A 214 14.61 12.18 15.98
N TYR A 215 14.85 10.88 15.75
CA TYR A 215 14.46 9.82 16.68
C TYR A 215 15.12 9.96 18.05
N ARG A 216 16.35 10.46 18.10
CA ARG A 216 17.01 10.82 19.36
C ARG A 216 16.26 11.94 20.09
N LEU A 217 15.89 13.02 19.40
CA LEU A 217 15.10 14.12 19.98
C LEU A 217 13.74 13.63 20.47
N ARG A 218 13.03 12.84 19.67
CA ARG A 218 11.75 12.21 20.04
C ARG A 218 11.88 11.35 21.31
N ALA A 219 12.94 10.53 21.41
CA ALA A 219 13.18 9.68 22.56
C ALA A 219 13.50 10.48 23.84
N LEU A 220 14.39 11.47 23.74
CA LEU A 220 14.71 12.37 24.85
C LEU A 220 13.46 13.08 25.39
N ASP A 221 12.64 13.58 24.47
CA ASP A 221 11.39 14.23 24.81
C ASP A 221 10.41 13.31 25.57
N LYS A 222 10.25 12.06 25.14
CA LYS A 222 9.41 11.07 25.85
C LYS A 222 9.95 10.70 27.22
N ILE A 223 11.26 10.70 27.37
CA ILE A 223 11.89 10.51 28.68
C ILE A 223 11.55 11.68 29.61
N LEU A 224 11.66 12.93 29.13
CA LEU A 224 11.27 14.13 29.88
C LEU A 224 9.78 14.14 30.29
N ASP A 225 8.87 13.63 29.46
CA ASP A 225 7.46 13.46 29.80
C ASP A 225 7.26 12.51 31.00
N SER A 226 8.07 11.46 31.08
CA SER A 226 7.95 10.40 32.09
C SER A 226 8.55 10.75 33.46
N GLN A 227 9.10 11.96 33.63
CA GLN A 227 9.92 12.38 34.79
C GLN A 227 11.13 11.47 35.08
N ASN A 228 11.46 10.55 34.18
CA ASN A 228 12.70 9.80 34.23
C ASN A 228 13.81 10.68 33.65
N SER A 229 14.91 10.85 34.37
CA SER A 229 16.10 11.49 33.81
C SER A 229 16.95 10.44 33.12
N PHE A 230 17.24 10.59 31.83
CA PHE A 230 18.32 9.84 31.19
C PHE A 230 19.64 10.56 31.42
N GLU A 231 20.56 9.94 32.17
CA GLU A 231 21.97 10.35 32.31
C GLU A 231 22.22 11.87 32.49
N GLY A 232 21.35 12.59 33.21
CA GLY A 232 21.50 14.03 33.44
C GLY A 232 21.18 14.93 32.23
N LEU A 233 20.65 14.39 31.14
CA LEU A 233 20.11 15.17 30.02
C LEU A 233 18.74 15.76 30.37
N GLY A 234 18.57 17.04 30.09
CA GLY A 234 17.39 17.83 30.41
C GLY A 234 16.77 18.52 29.20
N ALA A 235 15.77 19.36 29.46
CA ALA A 235 15.13 20.16 28.42
C ALA A 235 16.12 21.10 27.69
N ALA A 236 17.17 21.57 28.37
CA ALA A 236 18.22 22.38 27.74
C ALA A 236 18.95 21.63 26.61
N ASP A 237 19.20 20.33 26.80
CA ASP A 237 19.88 19.49 25.81
C ASP A 237 18.98 19.25 24.60
N VAL A 238 17.68 19.00 24.80
CA VAL A 238 16.71 18.88 23.70
C VAL A 238 16.66 20.17 22.89
N ALA A 239 16.63 21.33 23.54
CA ALA A 239 16.66 22.61 22.84
C ALA A 239 17.96 22.80 22.05
N SER A 240 19.11 22.44 22.63
CA SER A 240 20.42 22.56 21.98
C SER A 240 20.57 21.62 20.78
N GLU A 241 20.27 20.33 20.96
CA GLU A 241 20.32 19.30 19.92
C GLU A 241 19.30 19.60 18.81
N GLY A 242 18.09 20.03 19.16
CA GLY A 242 17.07 20.42 18.20
C GLY A 242 17.48 21.62 17.35
N ARG A 243 18.09 22.65 17.95
CA ARG A 243 18.68 23.77 17.18
C ARG A 243 19.84 23.33 16.29
N ALA A 244 20.63 22.35 16.70
CA ALA A 244 21.70 21.81 15.87
C ALA A 244 21.13 21.02 14.68
N TRP A 245 20.08 20.23 14.91
CA TRP A 245 19.34 19.51 13.88
C TRP A 245 18.76 20.48 12.84
N MET A 246 18.02 21.51 13.28
CA MET A 246 17.39 22.49 12.38
C MET A 246 18.41 23.23 11.51
N ARG A 247 19.57 23.62 12.08
CA ARG A 247 20.66 24.25 11.31
C ARG A 247 21.26 23.32 10.25
N ARG A 248 21.28 22.01 10.50
CA ARG A 248 21.84 21.01 9.60
C ARG A 248 20.86 20.57 8.51
N PHE A 249 19.56 20.56 8.82
CA PHE A 249 18.50 19.96 7.99
C PHE A 249 17.36 20.96 7.72
N VAL A 250 17.71 22.16 7.23
CA VAL A 250 16.76 23.27 7.03
C VAL A 250 15.62 22.94 6.06
N SER A 251 15.86 22.06 5.10
CA SER A 251 14.88 21.66 4.07
C SER A 251 14.23 20.29 4.31
N ASP A 252 14.45 19.69 5.49
CA ASP A 252 13.85 18.41 5.84
C ASP A 252 12.35 18.57 6.11
N GLU A 253 11.54 17.61 5.65
CA GLU A 253 10.08 17.66 5.80
C GLU A 253 9.63 17.68 7.27
N ASN A 254 10.47 17.15 8.17
CA ASN A 254 10.21 17.10 9.60
C ASN A 254 10.66 18.37 10.34
N TYR A 255 11.06 19.43 9.64
CA TYR A 255 11.45 20.70 10.26
C TYR A 255 10.41 21.25 11.26
N PRO A 256 9.08 21.23 10.97
CA PRO A 256 8.09 21.67 11.93
C PRO A 256 8.06 20.83 13.22
N GLU A 257 8.38 19.53 13.14
CA GLU A 257 8.46 18.66 14.32
C GLU A 257 9.64 19.06 15.20
N ALA A 258 10.83 19.20 14.63
CA ALA A 258 12.02 19.60 15.38
C ALA A 258 11.82 20.97 16.05
N LEU A 259 11.19 21.91 15.34
CA LEU A 259 10.87 23.23 15.87
C LEU A 259 9.85 23.17 17.02
N TYR A 260 8.85 22.29 16.93
CA TYR A 260 7.94 22.02 18.04
C TYR A 260 8.63 21.41 19.26
N LEU A 261 9.52 20.42 19.06
CA LEU A 261 10.29 19.81 20.17
C LEU A 261 11.16 20.86 20.89
N VAL A 262 11.78 21.79 20.14
CA VAL A 262 12.55 22.91 20.72
C VAL A 262 11.64 23.89 21.47
N THR A 263 10.47 24.21 20.90
CA THR A 263 9.47 25.09 21.55
C THR A 263 9.08 24.52 22.91
N ARG A 264 8.73 23.23 22.95
CA ARG A 264 8.37 22.54 24.20
C ARG A 264 9.52 22.51 25.20
N ALA A 265 10.74 22.27 24.72
CA ALA A 265 11.93 22.31 25.54
C ALA A 265 12.15 23.70 26.18
N TYR A 266 11.88 24.80 25.46
CA TYR A 266 11.93 26.15 26.03
C TYR A 266 10.83 26.41 27.07
N LEU A 267 9.59 25.96 26.82
CA LEU A 267 8.49 26.09 27.78
C LEU A 267 8.78 25.37 29.11
N ARG A 268 9.44 24.20 29.04
CA ARG A 268 9.89 23.45 30.23
C ARG A 268 10.99 24.18 31.02
N GLN A 269 11.82 24.96 30.34
CA GLN A 269 12.86 25.79 30.95
C GLN A 269 12.35 27.16 31.40
N GLU A 270 11.05 27.44 31.24
CA GLU A 270 10.44 28.76 31.52
C GLU A 270 10.99 29.90 30.64
N LEU A 271 11.61 29.55 29.51
CA LEU A 271 12.10 30.48 28.50
C LEU A 271 10.97 30.88 27.55
N VAL A 272 9.96 31.55 28.08
CA VAL A 272 8.71 31.86 27.35
C VAL A 272 8.95 32.74 26.13
N SER A 273 9.91 33.68 26.19
CA SER A 273 10.26 34.53 25.04
C SER A 273 10.83 33.71 23.88
N ASP A 274 11.73 32.77 24.16
CA ASP A 274 12.32 31.92 23.14
C ASP A 274 11.28 30.94 22.56
N ALA A 275 10.41 30.40 23.41
CA ALA A 275 9.29 29.57 22.98
C ALA A 275 8.29 30.35 22.10
N SER A 276 8.03 31.62 22.42
CA SER A 276 7.15 32.47 21.61
C SER A 276 7.74 32.68 20.23
N TYR A 277 9.04 32.95 20.15
CA TYR A 277 9.73 33.14 18.88
C TYR A 277 9.68 31.89 18.00
N THR A 278 9.92 30.69 18.55
CA THR A 278 9.81 29.44 17.78
C THR A 278 8.37 29.11 17.38
N LEU A 279 7.39 29.46 18.22
CA LEU A 279 5.97 29.35 17.88
C LEU A 279 5.57 30.28 16.73
N ASP A 280 6.09 31.51 16.70
CA ASP A 280 5.82 32.46 15.62
C ASP A 280 6.36 31.96 14.28
N ILE A 281 7.52 31.30 14.27
CA ILE A 281 8.05 30.62 13.07
C ILE A 281 7.09 29.50 12.64
N LEU A 282 6.63 28.64 13.56
CA LEU A 282 5.67 27.59 13.24
C LEU A 282 4.37 28.14 12.63
N LYS A 283 3.84 29.22 13.19
CA LYS A 283 2.62 29.87 12.71
C LYS A 283 2.77 30.53 11.35
N SER A 284 3.90 31.21 11.13
CA SER A 284 4.12 31.98 9.90
C SER A 284 4.59 31.11 8.73
N GLU A 285 5.50 30.17 8.97
CA GLU A 285 6.13 29.37 7.92
C GLU A 285 5.46 28.00 7.73
N HIS A 286 4.83 27.46 8.78
CA HIS A 286 4.24 26.12 8.77
C HIS A 286 2.78 26.06 9.31
N PRO A 287 1.87 26.97 8.91
CA PRO A 287 0.54 27.10 9.51
C PRO A 287 -0.34 25.84 9.40
N SER A 288 -0.13 25.01 8.39
CA SER A 288 -0.92 23.80 8.15
C SER A 288 -0.40 22.56 8.91
N SER A 289 0.80 22.64 9.51
CA SER A 289 1.41 21.51 10.19
C SER A 289 0.65 21.13 11.47
N ASN A 290 0.52 19.84 11.74
CA ASN A 290 -0.02 19.35 13.02
C ASN A 290 0.85 19.81 14.20
N PHE A 291 2.16 19.96 14.00
CA PHE A 291 3.08 20.42 15.04
C PHE A 291 2.87 21.88 15.43
N THR A 292 2.38 22.71 14.50
CA THR A 292 1.99 24.11 14.80
C THR A 292 0.80 24.13 15.76
N LYS A 293 -0.22 23.30 15.51
CA LYS A 293 -1.39 23.18 16.41
C LYS A 293 -0.99 22.65 17.78
N LEU A 294 -0.11 21.65 17.83
CA LEU A 294 0.40 21.12 19.10
C LEU A 294 1.20 22.17 19.89
N ALA A 295 2.04 22.96 19.21
CA ALA A 295 2.79 24.03 19.82
C ALA A 295 1.89 25.12 20.40
N GLU A 296 0.83 25.51 19.67
CA GLU A 296 -0.16 26.48 20.15
C GLU A 296 -0.86 26.01 21.43
N LEU A 297 -1.31 24.75 21.46
CA LEU A 297 -1.98 24.17 22.61
C LEU A 297 -1.05 24.14 23.83
N GLU A 298 0.18 23.64 23.68
CA GLU A 298 1.12 23.59 24.79
C GLU A 298 1.52 24.99 25.30
N PHE A 299 1.65 25.96 24.39
CA PHE A 299 1.94 27.34 24.78
C PHE A 299 0.77 27.93 25.57
N ALA A 300 -0.46 27.71 25.12
CA ALA A 300 -1.67 28.16 25.82
C ALA A 300 -1.81 27.51 27.20
N ASP A 301 -1.56 26.20 27.31
CA ASP A 301 -1.57 25.47 28.58
C ASP A 301 -0.52 26.04 29.55
N LYS A 302 0.68 26.38 29.06
CA LYS A 302 1.73 27.02 29.89
C LYS A 302 1.33 28.41 30.36
N LEU A 303 0.71 29.23 29.49
CA LEU A 303 0.20 30.55 29.88
C LEU A 303 -0.87 30.43 30.97
N TYR A 304 -1.85 29.54 30.76
CA TYR A 304 -2.92 29.26 31.71
C TYR A 304 -2.36 28.81 33.07
N ALA A 305 -1.41 27.86 33.08
CA ALA A 305 -0.77 27.40 34.30
C ALA A 305 0.04 28.50 35.02
N SER A 306 0.61 29.46 34.28
CA SER A 306 1.38 30.58 34.83
C SER A 306 0.53 31.76 35.32
N GLY A 307 -0.79 31.73 35.11
CA GLY A 307 -1.70 32.81 35.50
C GLY A 307 -1.53 34.11 34.70
N ARG A 308 -0.79 34.08 33.58
CA ARG A 308 -0.63 35.21 32.66
C ARG A 308 -1.71 35.10 31.58
N GLN A 309 -2.75 35.92 31.71
CA GLN A 309 -3.74 36.18 30.66
C GLN A 309 -3.32 37.39 29.83
#